data_AF-A0A0Q6FTE1-F1
#
_entry.id   AF-A0A0Q6FTE1-F1
#
_cell.length_a   1.000
_cell.length_b   1.000
_cell.length_c   1.000
_cell.angle_alpha   90.00
_cell.angle_beta   90.00
_cell.angle_gamma   90.00
#
_symmetry.space_group_name_H-M   'P 1'
#
loop_
_entity.id
_entity.type
_entity.pdbx_description
1 polymer ?
#
loop_
_entity_poly.entity_id
_entity_poly.type
_entity_poly.pdbx_seq_one_letter_code
_entity_poly.pdbx_strand_id
1 'polypeptide(L)'
;MSTPENHQDGAGSTAHGARAGFSTRAHHVLLLATVGLLLAIAGTYAAFDDWATGAGVLCGGGLVLVLLWVAGRRATRRGADAATAERVFSGRGDERDTRVYLVTMSVVGFVAFVVSALLPAASGLGLDADTALRVLPYLLIATGVITFVVVDRRT
;
A
#
# COMPACT_ATOMS: atom_id res chain seq x y z
N MET A 1 -11.39 8.55 65.99
CA MET A 1 -12.38 9.30 65.19
C MET A 1 -11.95 9.17 63.74
N SER A 2 -12.82 8.54 62.96
CA SER A 2 -12.65 8.03 61.60
C SER A 2 -12.42 9.12 60.55
N THR A 3 -11.63 8.79 59.54
CA THR A 3 -11.45 9.53 58.28
C THR A 3 -12.78 9.75 57.56
N PRO A 4 -12.82 10.75 56.67
CA PRO A 4 -13.41 10.52 55.36
C PRO A 4 -12.42 10.80 54.22
N GLU A 5 -12.55 9.93 53.23
CA GLU A 5 -11.77 9.79 52.02
C GLU A 5 -12.01 10.97 51.06
N ASN A 6 -10.95 11.42 50.42
CA ASN A 6 -11.03 12.39 49.33
C ASN A 6 -11.23 11.63 48.01
N HIS A 7 -12.48 11.55 47.54
CA HIS A 7 -12.82 11.09 46.20
C HIS A 7 -12.32 12.10 45.16
N GLN A 8 -11.22 11.76 44.49
CA GLN A 8 -10.87 12.39 43.21
C GLN A 8 -11.60 11.66 42.08
N ASP A 9 -12.80 12.15 41.78
CA ASP A 9 -13.45 11.98 40.49
C ASP A 9 -12.69 12.81 39.45
N GLY A 10 -11.79 12.15 38.72
CA GLY A 10 -10.98 12.75 37.66
C GLY A 10 -11.02 11.89 36.41
N ALA A 11 -12.12 11.98 35.68
CA ALA A 11 -12.30 11.70 34.25
C ALA A 11 -11.13 10.96 33.54
N GLY A 12 -11.02 9.65 33.81
CA GLY A 12 -10.31 8.74 32.93
C GLY A 12 -11.13 8.57 31.65
N SER A 13 -10.96 9.48 30.70
CA SER A 13 -11.36 9.30 29.30
C SER A 13 -10.57 8.13 28.73
N THR A 14 -11.01 6.91 29.03
CA THR A 14 -10.62 5.71 28.31
C THR A 14 -11.43 5.68 27.02
N ALA A 15 -11.14 6.63 26.13
CA ALA A 15 -11.29 6.41 24.70
C ALA A 15 -10.33 5.26 24.35
N HIS A 16 -10.76 4.05 24.66
CA HIS A 16 -10.18 2.80 24.20
C HIS A 16 -10.41 2.79 22.69
N GLY A 17 -9.55 3.53 21.98
CA GLY A 17 -9.53 3.59 20.53
C GLY A 17 -9.55 2.16 20.04
N ALA A 18 -10.67 1.79 19.42
CA ALA A 18 -10.94 0.45 18.94
C ALA A 18 -9.77 0.05 18.05
N ARG A 19 -8.88 -0.78 18.62
CA ARG A 19 -7.73 -1.34 17.92
C ARG A 19 -8.30 -2.26 16.86
N ALA A 20 -8.34 -1.80 15.62
CA ALA A 20 -8.59 -2.65 14.46
C ALA A 20 -7.37 -3.56 14.25
N GLY A 21 -7.15 -4.51 15.17
CA GLY A 21 -6.30 -5.65 14.90
C GLY A 21 -7.02 -6.49 13.84
N PHE A 22 -6.55 -6.43 12.60
CA PHE A 22 -7.07 -7.32 11.56
C PHE A 22 -6.92 -8.76 12.04
N SER A 23 -8.03 -9.48 12.18
CA SER A 23 -7.99 -10.89 12.56
C SER A 23 -7.21 -11.67 11.50
N THR A 24 -6.48 -12.71 11.91
CA THR A 24 -5.76 -13.61 11.00
C THR A 24 -6.71 -14.12 9.91
N ARG A 25 -7.97 -14.40 10.26
CA ARG A 25 -9.01 -14.79 9.32
C ARG A 25 -9.29 -13.71 8.26
N ALA A 26 -9.41 -12.44 8.65
CA ALA A 26 -9.62 -11.34 7.71
C ALA A 26 -8.44 -11.20 6.72
N HIS A 27 -7.20 -11.36 7.17
CA HIS A 27 -6.03 -11.39 6.29
C HIS A 27 -6.07 -12.54 5.29
N HIS A 28 -6.42 -13.74 5.72
CA HIS A 28 -6.51 -14.91 4.83
C HIS A 28 -7.63 -14.73 3.81
N VAL A 29 -8.79 -14.20 4.22
CA VAL A 29 -9.91 -13.89 3.32
C VAL A 29 -9.49 -12.87 2.28
N LEU A 30 -8.81 -11.79 2.68
CA LEU A 30 -8.27 -10.79 1.75
C LEU A 30 -7.29 -11.43 0.75
N LEU A 31 -6.34 -12.23 1.24
CA LEU A 31 -5.35 -12.90 0.40
C LEU A 31 -6.01 -13.80 -0.64
N LEU A 32 -6.95 -14.64 -0.20
CA LEU A 32 -7.73 -15.51 -1.09
C LEU A 32 -8.58 -14.72 -2.08
N ALA A 33 -9.18 -13.60 -1.66
CA ALA A 33 -9.93 -12.72 -2.56
C ALA A 33 -9.02 -12.11 -3.64
N THR A 34 -7.83 -11.63 -3.29
CA THR A 34 -6.84 -11.14 -4.28
C THR A 34 -6.38 -12.23 -5.24
N VAL A 35 -6.10 -13.44 -4.74
CA VAL A 35 -5.72 -14.57 -5.61
C VAL A 35 -6.86 -14.95 -6.54
N GLY A 36 -8.09 -15.03 -6.01
CA GLY A 36 -9.29 -15.28 -6.81
C GLY A 36 -9.52 -14.23 -7.89
N LEU A 37 -9.29 -12.95 -7.57
CA LEU A 37 -9.37 -11.85 -8.54
C LEU A 37 -8.31 -11.97 -9.64
N LEU A 38 -7.05 -12.28 -9.30
CA LEU A 38 -5.99 -12.48 -10.30
C LEU A 38 -6.33 -13.63 -11.25
N LEU A 39 -6.83 -14.74 -10.71
CA LEU A 39 -7.26 -15.89 -11.50
C LEU A 39 -8.47 -15.55 -12.38
N ALA A 40 -9.43 -14.78 -11.88
CA ALA A 40 -10.58 -14.34 -12.66
C ALA A 40 -10.16 -13.44 -13.83
N ILE A 41 -9.26 -12.48 -13.59
CA ILE A 41 -8.72 -11.60 -14.64
C ILE A 41 -7.97 -12.43 -15.69
N ALA A 42 -7.04 -13.28 -15.25
CA ALA A 42 -6.25 -14.13 -16.15
C ALA A 42 -7.13 -15.10 -16.96
N GLY A 43 -8.14 -15.71 -16.31
CA GLY A 43 -9.11 -16.58 -16.96
C GLY A 43 -9.99 -15.84 -17.98
N THR A 44 -10.32 -14.57 -17.71
CA THR A 44 -11.03 -13.73 -18.68
C THR A 44 -10.18 -13.52 -19.93
N TYR A 45 -8.91 -13.14 -19.78
CA TYR A 45 -8.00 -12.97 -20.92
C TYR A 45 -7.76 -14.28 -21.68
N ALA A 46 -7.64 -15.41 -20.98
CA ALA A 46 -7.53 -16.72 -21.61
C ALA A 46 -8.77 -17.08 -22.44
N ALA A 47 -9.98 -16.69 -22.00
CA ALA A 47 -11.21 -16.92 -22.75
C ALA A 47 -11.33 -16.07 -24.03
N PHE A 48 -10.58 -14.97 -24.14
CA PHE A 48 -10.49 -14.11 -25.32
C PHE A 48 -9.24 -14.37 -26.18
N ASP A 49 -8.58 -15.53 -25.99
CA ASP A 49 -7.38 -15.95 -26.74
C ASP A 49 -6.15 -15.02 -26.55
N ASP A 50 -6.17 -14.16 -25.53
CA ASP A 50 -5.06 -13.25 -25.19
C ASP A 50 -4.29 -13.75 -23.96
N TRP A 51 -3.62 -14.89 -24.12
CA TRP A 51 -2.87 -15.52 -23.04
C TRP A 51 -1.64 -14.70 -22.60
N ALA A 52 -1.06 -13.88 -23.49
CA ALA A 52 0.10 -13.06 -23.17
C ALA A 52 -0.24 -12.04 -22.06
N THR A 53 -1.40 -11.40 -22.15
CA THR A 53 -1.88 -10.47 -21.13
C THR A 53 -2.25 -11.19 -19.84
N GLY A 54 -2.94 -12.34 -19.93
CA GLY A 54 -3.28 -13.17 -18.77
C GLY A 54 -2.05 -13.67 -17.99
N ALA A 55 -1.03 -14.15 -18.70
CA ALA A 55 0.25 -14.55 -18.11
C ALA A 55 0.97 -13.37 -17.45
N GLY A 56 0.92 -12.18 -18.05
CA GLY A 56 1.46 -10.95 -17.48
C GLY A 56 0.82 -10.60 -16.13
N VAL A 57 -0.52 -10.69 -16.04
CA VAL A 57 -1.26 -10.46 -14.78
C VAL A 57 -0.86 -11.48 -13.71
N LEU A 58 -0.74 -12.76 -14.06
CA LEU A 58 -0.36 -13.81 -13.12
C LEU A 58 1.09 -13.67 -12.63
N CYS A 59 2.03 -13.43 -13.54
CA CYS A 59 3.44 -13.27 -13.18
C CYS A 59 3.67 -11.98 -12.37
N GLY A 60 3.14 -10.85 -12.83
CA GLY A 60 3.29 -9.57 -12.16
C GLY A 60 2.56 -9.52 -10.81
N GLY A 61 1.28 -9.89 -10.80
CA GLY A 61 0.47 -9.93 -9.57
C GLY A 61 1.00 -10.96 -8.57
N GLY A 62 1.40 -12.13 -9.04
CA GLY A 62 2.02 -13.17 -8.22
C GLY A 62 3.33 -12.69 -7.58
N LEU A 63 4.20 -12.03 -8.35
CA LEU A 63 5.45 -11.46 -7.83
C LEU A 63 5.18 -10.45 -6.71
N VAL A 64 4.22 -9.55 -6.89
CA VAL A 64 3.83 -8.57 -5.87
C VAL A 64 3.33 -9.24 -4.59
N LEU A 65 2.49 -10.29 -4.71
CA LEU A 65 2.02 -11.06 -3.55
C LEU A 65 3.16 -11.76 -2.81
N VAL A 66 4.12 -12.33 -3.55
CA VAL A 66 5.31 -12.96 -2.95
C VAL A 66 6.14 -11.92 -2.21
N LEU A 67 6.41 -10.76 -2.82
CA LEU A 67 7.15 -9.68 -2.17
C LEU A 67 6.44 -9.18 -0.92
N LEU A 68 5.12 -9.03 -0.97
CA LEU A 68 4.30 -8.63 0.18
C LEU A 68 4.37 -9.66 1.31
N TRP A 69 4.27 -10.95 0.98
CA TRP A 69 4.41 -12.03 1.96
C TRP A 69 5.82 -12.08 2.57
N VAL A 70 6.86 -11.90 1.77
CA VAL A 70 8.25 -11.85 2.24
C VAL A 70 8.47 -10.66 3.16
N ALA A 71 7.95 -9.47 2.81
CA ALA A 71 7.98 -8.28 3.66
C ALA A 71 7.27 -8.55 5.00
N GLY A 72 6.01 -9.00 4.95
CA GLY A 72 5.20 -9.41 6.10
C GLY A 72 5.92 -10.39 7.04
N ARG A 73 6.52 -11.42 6.45
CA ARG A 73 7.29 -12.43 7.20
C ARG A 73 8.57 -11.86 7.79
N ARG A 74 9.18 -10.85 7.15
CA ARG A 74 10.38 -10.19 7.63
C ARG A 74 10.08 -9.26 8.79
N ALA A 75 8.99 -8.48 8.78
CA ALA A 75 8.66 -7.64 9.93
C ALA A 75 8.18 -8.43 11.14
N THR A 76 7.39 -9.49 10.95
CA THR A 76 6.98 -10.35 12.07
C THR A 76 8.18 -10.99 12.77
N ARG A 77 9.28 -11.22 12.04
CA ARG A 77 10.54 -11.73 12.57
C ARG A 77 11.47 -10.66 13.17
N ARG A 78 11.32 -9.39 12.79
CA ARG A 78 12.26 -8.31 13.16
C ARG A 78 11.72 -7.33 14.19
N GLY A 79 10.41 -7.30 14.46
CA GLY A 79 9.85 -6.48 15.54
C GLY A 79 10.21 -5.00 15.40
N ALA A 80 11.03 -4.47 16.31
CA ALA A 80 11.49 -3.08 16.34
C ALA A 80 12.38 -2.68 15.13
N ASP A 81 12.96 -3.66 14.41
CA ASP A 81 13.73 -3.47 13.16
C ASP A 81 12.87 -3.62 11.88
N ALA A 82 11.54 -3.51 12.00
CA ALA A 82 10.63 -3.56 10.85
C ALA A 82 10.77 -2.29 9.98
N ALA A 83 10.65 -2.45 8.66
CA ALA A 83 10.75 -1.35 7.70
C ALA A 83 9.67 -0.28 7.94
N THR A 84 9.98 0.98 7.66
CA THR A 84 9.11 2.16 7.86
C THR A 84 7.68 1.94 7.34
N ALA A 85 7.54 1.45 6.09
CA ALA A 85 6.23 1.16 5.49
C ALA A 85 5.43 0.13 6.30
N GLU A 86 6.12 -0.84 6.88
CA GLU A 86 5.51 -1.95 7.60
C GLU A 86 5.07 -1.56 9.01
N ARG A 87 5.77 -0.60 9.62
CA ARG A 87 5.34 0.03 10.86
C ARG A 87 4.08 0.87 10.65
N VAL A 88 4.01 1.66 9.57
CA VAL A 88 2.80 2.43 9.20
C VAL A 88 1.62 1.49 8.97
N PHE A 89 1.77 0.47 8.13
CA PHE A 89 0.68 -0.45 7.79
C PHE A 89 0.22 -1.32 8.97
N SER A 90 1.09 -1.61 9.94
CA SER A 90 0.74 -2.38 11.14
C SER A 90 0.27 -1.52 12.33
N GLY A 91 0.15 -0.20 12.16
CA GLY A 91 -0.26 0.74 13.22
C GLY A 91 0.78 0.90 14.33
N ARG A 92 2.04 0.51 14.08
CA ARG A 92 3.21 0.71 14.97
C ARG A 92 4.13 1.84 14.46
N GLY A 93 3.63 2.62 13.51
CA GLY A 93 4.34 3.76 12.92
C GLY A 93 4.54 4.84 13.95
N ASP A 94 5.76 5.37 14.04
CA ASP A 94 6.02 6.63 14.73
C ASP A 94 5.49 7.82 13.90
N GLU A 95 5.44 9.01 14.47
CA GLU A 95 5.11 10.25 13.77
C GLU A 95 5.99 10.43 12.51
N ARG A 96 7.26 10.01 12.61
CA ARG A 96 8.24 9.97 11.52
C ARG A 96 7.76 9.09 10.36
N ASP A 97 7.33 7.86 10.65
CA ASP A 97 6.96 6.89 9.62
C ASP A 97 5.68 7.34 8.88
N THR A 98 4.73 7.90 9.63
CA THR A 98 3.49 8.45 9.08
C THR A 98 3.76 9.64 8.15
N ARG A 99 4.68 10.53 8.53
CA ARG A 99 5.10 11.66 7.69
C ARG A 99 5.74 11.17 6.38
N VAL A 100 6.65 10.18 6.46
CA VAL A 100 7.30 9.60 5.27
C VAL A 100 6.25 9.03 4.31
N TYR A 101 5.26 8.30 4.82
CA TYR A 101 4.16 7.76 4.02
C TYR A 101 3.31 8.86 3.36
N LEU A 102 2.87 9.86 4.13
CA LEU A 102 2.02 10.94 3.62
C LEU A 102 2.73 11.77 2.54
N VAL A 103 4.01 12.08 2.73
CA VAL A 103 4.83 12.79 1.73
C VAL A 103 5.01 11.93 0.47
N THR A 104 5.29 10.64 0.63
CA THR A 104 5.44 9.74 -0.52
C THR A 104 4.15 9.67 -1.34
N MET A 105 3.01 9.48 -0.67
CA MET A 105 1.71 9.37 -1.34
C MET A 105 1.26 10.69 -1.98
N SER A 106 1.58 11.84 -1.37
CA SER A 106 1.27 13.14 -1.97
C SER A 106 2.08 13.40 -3.24
N VAL A 107 3.36 13.01 -3.28
CA VAL A 107 4.18 13.10 -4.51
C VAL A 107 3.66 12.16 -5.58
N VAL A 108 3.35 10.90 -5.25
CA VAL A 108 2.77 9.94 -6.22
C VAL A 108 1.45 10.48 -6.78
N GLY A 109 0.56 10.99 -5.92
CA GLY A 109 -0.71 11.59 -6.33
C GLY A 109 -0.51 12.82 -7.22
N PHE A 110 0.44 13.69 -6.89
CA PHE A 110 0.78 14.85 -7.71
C PHE A 110 1.33 14.47 -9.08
N VAL A 111 2.26 13.51 -9.14
CA VAL A 111 2.81 13.00 -10.41
C VAL A 111 1.72 12.32 -11.24
N ALA A 112 0.85 11.52 -10.61
CA ALA A 112 -0.30 10.92 -11.29
C ALA A 112 -1.22 11.98 -11.90
N PHE A 113 -1.51 13.05 -11.16
CA PHE A 113 -2.33 14.16 -11.64
C PHE A 113 -1.69 14.86 -12.85
N VAL A 114 -0.40 15.23 -12.74
CA VAL A 114 0.33 15.93 -13.81
C VAL A 114 0.41 15.06 -15.07
N VAL A 115 0.81 13.79 -14.93
CA VAL A 115 0.94 12.89 -16.08
C VAL A 115 -0.41 12.62 -16.72
N SER A 116 -1.48 12.46 -15.93
CA SER A 116 -2.84 12.29 -16.46
C SER A 116 -3.33 13.51 -17.23
N ALA A 117 -2.99 14.72 -16.77
CA ALA A 117 -3.34 15.96 -17.47
C ALA A 117 -2.57 16.14 -18.79
N LEU A 118 -1.32 15.67 -18.85
CA LEU A 118 -0.45 15.79 -20.03
C LEU A 118 -0.70 14.70 -21.08
N LEU A 119 -1.18 13.52 -20.68
CA LEU A 119 -1.38 12.38 -21.58
C LEU A 119 -2.24 12.71 -22.82
N PRO A 120 -3.38 13.44 -22.71
CA PRO A 120 -4.19 13.83 -23.87
C PRO A 120 -3.48 14.81 -24.80
N ALA A 121 -2.65 15.70 -24.26
CA ALA A 121 -1.86 16.62 -25.09
C ALA A 121 -0.74 15.88 -25.83
N ALA A 122 -0.09 14.92 -25.14
CA ALA A 122 0.97 14.11 -25.73
C ALA A 122 0.44 13.18 -26.83
N SER A 123 -0.76 12.61 -26.68
CA SER A 123 -1.39 11.81 -27.74
C SER A 123 -1.69 12.65 -28.98
N GLY A 124 -2.09 13.92 -28.80
CA GLY A 124 -2.23 14.88 -29.90
C GLY A 124 -0.93 15.19 -30.66
N LEU A 125 0.23 14.96 -30.03
CA LEU A 125 1.56 15.13 -30.62
C LEU A 125 2.12 13.84 -31.25
N GLY A 126 1.31 12.78 -31.35
CA GLY A 126 1.71 11.50 -31.95
C GLY A 126 2.27 10.47 -30.98
N LEU A 127 2.14 10.69 -29.66
CA LEU A 127 2.43 9.65 -28.68
C LEU A 127 1.42 8.51 -28.81
N ASP A 128 1.89 7.28 -28.92
CA ASP A 128 1.02 6.10 -28.91
C ASP A 128 0.35 5.93 -27.54
N ALA A 129 -0.98 6.01 -27.53
CA ALA A 129 -1.78 5.96 -26.32
C ALA A 129 -1.70 4.60 -25.62
N ASP A 130 -1.56 3.51 -26.38
CA ASP A 130 -1.44 2.16 -25.81
C ASP A 130 -0.11 2.02 -25.06
N THR A 131 0.98 2.45 -25.68
CA THR A 131 2.30 2.54 -25.01
C THR A 131 2.25 3.42 -23.76
N ALA A 132 1.60 4.58 -23.83
CA ALA A 132 1.47 5.49 -22.70
C ALA A 132 0.74 4.85 -21.51
N LEU A 133 -0.39 4.18 -21.78
CA LEU A 133 -1.18 3.47 -20.77
C LEU A 133 -0.41 2.30 -20.15
N ARG A 134 0.37 1.57 -20.95
CA ARG A 134 1.20 0.46 -20.46
C ARG A 134 2.32 0.93 -19.55
N VAL A 135 2.95 2.07 -19.86
CA VAL A 135 4.11 2.58 -19.11
C VAL A 135 3.71 3.34 -17.84
N LEU A 136 2.53 3.97 -17.83
CA LEU A 136 2.01 4.75 -16.71
C LEU A 136 2.12 4.07 -15.33
N PRO A 137 1.65 2.82 -15.12
CA PRO A 137 1.73 2.17 -13.81
C PRO A 137 3.18 1.98 -13.36
N TYR A 138 4.11 1.65 -14.27
CA TYR A 138 5.52 1.49 -13.92
C TYR A 138 6.16 2.81 -13.50
N LEU A 139 5.80 3.91 -14.18
CA LEU A 139 6.25 5.25 -13.82
C LEU A 139 5.77 5.64 -12.41
N LEU A 140 4.51 5.36 -12.08
CA LEU A 140 3.96 5.65 -10.75
C LEU A 140 4.60 4.80 -9.66
N ILE A 141 4.82 3.50 -9.91
CA ILE A 141 5.53 2.61 -8.99
C ILE A 141 6.96 3.10 -8.75
N ALA A 142 7.71 3.41 -9.83
CA ALA A 142 9.07 3.91 -9.73
C ALA A 142 9.13 5.23 -8.94
N THR A 143 8.21 6.15 -9.21
CA THR A 143 8.08 7.43 -8.48
C THR A 143 7.85 7.18 -6.99
N GLY A 144 6.94 6.27 -6.64
CA GLY A 144 6.66 5.92 -5.25
C GLY A 144 7.87 5.34 -4.54
N VAL A 145 8.56 4.38 -5.17
CA VAL A 145 9.76 3.75 -4.61
C VAL A 145 10.89 4.76 -4.42
N ILE A 146 11.20 5.55 -5.44
CA ILE A 146 12.27 6.55 -5.38
C ILE A 146 11.96 7.59 -4.31
N THR A 147 10.74 8.11 -4.29
CA THR A 147 10.33 9.13 -3.31
C THR A 147 10.41 8.57 -1.90
N PHE A 148 9.90 7.36 -1.67
CA PHE A 148 9.96 6.70 -0.38
C PHE A 148 11.40 6.57 0.11
N VAL A 149 12.30 6.05 -0.72
CA VAL A 149 13.72 5.88 -0.37
C VAL A 149 14.40 7.22 -0.09
N VAL A 150 14.11 8.26 -0.89
CA VAL A 150 14.70 9.59 -0.71
C VAL A 150 14.21 10.24 0.58
N VAL A 151 12.91 10.18 0.87
CA VAL A 151 12.31 10.78 2.07
C VAL A 151 12.74 10.02 3.32
N ASP A 152 12.76 8.69 3.29
CA ASP A 152 13.21 7.84 4.41
C ASP A 152 14.69 8.09 4.76
N ARG A 153 15.55 8.36 3.76
CA ARG A 153 16.97 8.70 3.98
C ARG A 153 17.21 10.11 4.48
N ARG A 154 16.28 11.04 4.25
CA ARG A 154 16.41 12.47 4.61
C ARG A 154 15.77 12.81 5.95
N THR A 155 14.86 11.96 6.42
CA THR A 155 14.17 12.09 7.71
C THR A 155 14.90 11.29 8.77
#